data_AF-A0A0F3QJT9-F1
#
_entry.id   AF-A0A0F3QJT9-F1
#
_cell.length_a   1.000
_cell.length_b   1.000
_cell.length_c   1.000
_cell.angle_alpha   90.00
_cell.angle_beta   90.00
_cell.angle_gamma   90.00
#
_symmetry.space_group_name_H-M   'P 1'
#
loop_
_entity.id
_entity.type
_entity.pdbx_description
1 polymer ?
#
loop_
_entity_poly.entity_id
_entity_poly.type
_entity_poly.pdbx_seq_one_letter_code
_entity_poly.pdbx_strand_id
1 'polypeptide(L)'
;MGQEYKGNIEHHAFELFLSIEGIEHTTTKAYSPQTNGMCERFNKTMKQEFFDIAMRKKIYTELDDLQLDLDIWLEYFNNERPHSGKYCYGKTPMQTFQDSKKLAVEKNNEILYLEYSSDSQNLTDNQVQNL
;
A
#
# COMPACT_ATOMS: atom_id res chain seq x y z
N MET A 1 -10.07 7.06 -7.95
CA MET A 1 -10.36 6.74 -6.53
C MET A 1 -11.82 7.11 -6.28
N GLY A 2 -12.54 6.32 -5.49
CA GLY A 2 -13.93 6.61 -5.13
C GLY A 2 -14.04 7.79 -4.16
N GLN A 3 -15.25 8.30 -3.98
CA GLN A 3 -15.51 9.45 -3.11
C GLN A 3 -15.32 9.12 -1.62
N GLU A 4 -15.33 7.83 -1.27
CA GLU A 4 -15.12 7.31 0.08
C GLU A 4 -13.70 7.49 0.61
N TYR A 5 -12.72 7.70 -0.28
CA TYR A 5 -11.31 7.90 0.09
C TYR A 5 -10.81 9.30 -0.24
N LYS A 6 -11.65 10.20 -0.77
CA LYS A 6 -11.23 11.55 -1.17
C LYS A 6 -12.34 12.57 -0.94
N GLY A 7 -12.10 13.51 -0.04
CA GLY A 7 -13.05 14.57 0.29
C GLY A 7 -12.39 15.80 0.92
N ASN A 8 -13.20 16.76 1.37
CA ASN A 8 -12.71 17.90 2.14
C ASN A 8 -12.37 17.43 3.56
N ILE A 9 -11.14 17.69 4.02
CA ILE A 9 -10.64 17.28 5.34
C ILE A 9 -11.58 17.64 6.50
N GLU A 10 -12.26 18.79 6.43
CA GLU A 10 -13.20 19.26 7.46
C GLU A 10 -14.42 18.33 7.64
N HIS A 11 -14.76 17.56 6.60
CA HIS A 11 -15.98 16.76 6.52
C HIS A 11 -15.71 15.31 6.08
N HIS A 12 -14.45 14.89 6.03
CA HIS A 12 -14.06 13.58 5.51
C HIS A 12 -13.18 12.84 6.50
N ALA A 13 -13.79 11.92 7.26
CA ALA A 13 -13.14 11.20 8.36
C ALA A 13 -11.85 10.49 7.96
N PHE A 14 -11.78 9.95 6.73
CA PHE A 14 -10.58 9.31 6.23
C PHE A 14 -9.42 10.29 5.99
N GLU A 15 -9.69 11.48 5.44
CA GLU A 15 -8.62 12.48 5.19
C GLU A 15 -8.15 13.09 6.52
N LEU A 16 -9.07 13.28 7.47
CA LEU A 16 -8.74 13.70 8.82
C LEU A 16 -7.85 12.66 9.53
N PHE A 17 -8.19 11.38 9.44
CA PHE A 17 -7.38 10.30 10.00
C PHE A 17 -5.97 10.30 9.43
N LEU A 18 -5.80 10.38 8.11
CA LEU A 18 -4.48 10.42 7.48
C LEU A 18 -3.67 11.64 7.95
N SER A 19 -4.31 12.80 8.09
CA SER A 19 -3.64 14.00 8.60
C SER A 19 -3.19 13.86 10.05
N ILE A 20 -4.00 13.24 10.92
CA ILE A 20 -3.66 13.05 12.33
C ILE A 20 -2.50 12.05 12.48
N GLU A 21 -2.53 10.96 11.69
CA GLU A 21 -1.50 9.92 11.71
C GLU A 21 -0.24 10.30 10.91
N GLY A 22 -0.21 11.48 10.29
CA GLY A 22 0.93 11.93 9.49
C GLY A 22 1.18 11.08 8.24
N ILE A 23 0.13 10.48 7.67
CA ILE A 23 0.21 9.63 6.48
C ILE A 23 -0.06 10.48 5.24
N GLU A 24 0.92 10.55 4.34
CA GLU A 24 0.75 11.24 3.06
C GLU A 24 -0.24 10.49 2.15
N HIS A 25 -1.31 11.18 1.76
CA HIS A 25 -2.30 10.62 0.84
C HIS A 25 -1.90 10.88 -0.63
N THR A 26 -1.33 9.86 -1.29
CA THR A 26 -1.08 9.92 -2.74
C THR A 26 -2.25 9.35 -3.52
N THR A 27 -2.76 10.11 -4.49
CA THR A 27 -3.83 9.65 -5.39
C THR A 27 -3.31 9.34 -6.78
N THR A 28 -3.84 8.30 -7.42
CA THR A 28 -3.54 8.00 -8.82
C THR A 28 -4.24 9.02 -9.72
N LYS A 29 -3.56 9.45 -10.79
CA LYS A 29 -4.20 10.27 -11.82
C LYS A 29 -5.36 9.50 -12.44
N ALA A 30 -6.45 10.21 -12.75
CA ALA A 30 -7.57 9.64 -13.47
C ALA A 30 -7.07 8.97 -14.77
N TYR A 31 -7.60 7.78 -15.07
CA TYR A 31 -7.24 6.99 -16.25
C TYR A 31 -5.77 6.52 -16.32
N SER A 32 -5.08 6.38 -15.18
CA SER A 32 -3.76 5.73 -15.10
C SER A 32 -3.85 4.33 -14.46
N PRO A 33 -4.21 3.29 -15.24
CA PRO A 33 -4.44 1.94 -14.71
C PRO A 33 -3.16 1.26 -14.21
N GLN A 34 -1.99 1.69 -14.67
CA GLN A 34 -0.72 1.04 -14.35
C GLN A 34 -0.38 1.11 -12.85
N THR A 35 -0.81 2.16 -12.16
CA THR A 35 -0.54 2.33 -10.72
C THR A 35 -1.35 1.39 -9.84
N ASN A 36 -2.49 0.87 -10.33
CA ASN A 36 -3.36 -0.03 -9.58
C ASN A 36 -3.17 -1.52 -9.96
N GLY A 37 -2.30 -1.81 -10.93
CA GLY A 37 -2.17 -3.15 -11.51
C GLY A 37 -1.77 -4.25 -10.52
N MET A 38 -1.10 -3.91 -9.41
CA MET A 38 -0.79 -4.86 -8.34
C MET A 38 -2.03 -5.26 -7.55
N CYS A 39 -2.86 -4.29 -7.15
CA CYS A 39 -4.12 -4.55 -6.45
C CYS A 39 -5.11 -5.29 -7.36
N GLU A 40 -5.23 -4.88 -8.62
CA GLU A 40 -6.08 -5.56 -9.61
C GLU A 40 -5.67 -7.01 -9.82
N ARG A 41 -4.36 -7.28 -9.90
CA ARG A 41 -3.83 -8.64 -10.01
C ARG A 41 -4.16 -9.46 -8.77
N PHE A 42 -3.96 -8.90 -7.59
CA PHE A 42 -4.30 -9.56 -6.33
C PHE A 42 -5.80 -9.90 -6.26
N ASN A 43 -6.68 -8.95 -6.55
CA ASN A 43 -8.13 -9.17 -6.55
C ASN A 43 -8.54 -10.26 -7.55
N LYS A 44 -7.93 -10.28 -8.74
CA LYS A 44 -8.15 -11.35 -9.72
C LYS A 44 -7.71 -12.71 -9.18
N THR A 45 -6.54 -12.78 -8.56
CA THR A 45 -6.03 -14.01 -7.95
C THR A 45 -6.93 -14.49 -6.81
N MET A 46 -7.33 -13.61 -5.89
CA MET A 46 -8.27 -13.94 -4.80
C MET A 46 -9.60 -14.45 -5.35
N LYS A 47 -10.16 -13.80 -6.37
CA LYS A 47 -11.40 -14.28 -7.01
C LYS A 47 -11.24 -15.71 -7.54
N GLN A 48 -10.18 -15.97 -8.30
CA GLN A 48 -9.97 -17.23 -9.01
C GLN A 48 -9.57 -18.38 -8.08
N GLU A 49 -8.69 -18.11 -7.12
CA GLU A 49 -8.10 -19.12 -6.24
C GLU A 49 -8.92 -19.34 -4.96
N PHE A 50 -9.60 -18.31 -4.45
CA PHE A 50 -10.44 -18.42 -3.25
C PHE A 50 -11.93 -18.44 -3.61
N PHE A 51 -12.52 -17.31 -3.99
CA PHE A 51 -13.99 -17.18 -4.06
C PHE A 51 -14.63 -18.17 -5.03
N ASP A 52 -14.10 -18.33 -6.24
CA ASP A 52 -14.65 -19.26 -7.24
C ASP A 52 -14.58 -20.72 -6.77
N ILE A 53 -13.67 -21.07 -5.85
CA ILE A 53 -13.55 -22.42 -5.28
C ILE A 53 -14.44 -22.56 -4.05
N ALA A 54 -14.35 -21.62 -3.11
CA ALA A 54 -15.10 -21.56 -1.87
C ALA A 54 -16.60 -21.68 -2.12
N MET A 55 -17.14 -20.86 -3.03
CA MET A 55 -18.57 -20.79 -3.34
C MET A 55 -19.11 -22.05 -4.04
N ARG A 56 -18.23 -22.90 -4.60
CA ARG A 56 -18.61 -24.21 -5.18
C ARG A 56 -18.51 -25.35 -4.17
N LYS A 57 -17.67 -25.23 -3.15
CA LYS A 57 -17.39 -26.32 -2.19
C LYS A 57 -18.22 -26.24 -0.91
N LYS A 58 -18.57 -25.04 -0.47
CA LYS A 58 -19.24 -24.78 0.81
C LYS A 58 -20.36 -23.77 0.60
N ILE A 59 -21.52 -24.04 1.18
CA ILE A 59 -22.60 -23.06 1.30
C ILE A 59 -22.34 -22.30 2.61
N TYR A 60 -22.10 -21.00 2.50
CA TYR A 60 -21.92 -20.12 3.64
C TYR A 60 -23.28 -19.56 4.05
N THR A 61 -23.67 -19.78 5.30
CA THR A 61 -24.90 -19.21 5.87
C THR A 61 -24.63 -17.90 6.60
N GLU A 62 -23.44 -17.77 7.19
CA GLU A 62 -22.98 -16.57 7.89
C GLU A 62 -21.74 -15.98 7.23
N LEU A 63 -21.58 -14.66 7.31
CA LEU A 63 -20.42 -13.97 6.74
C LEU A 63 -19.12 -14.35 7.47
N ASP A 64 -19.20 -14.58 8.78
CA ASP A 64 -18.04 -14.93 9.62
C ASP A 64 -17.38 -16.24 9.17
N ASP A 65 -18.17 -17.21 8.72
CA ASP A 65 -17.66 -18.47 8.18
C ASP A 65 -16.86 -18.28 6.89
N LEU A 66 -17.27 -17.32 6.05
CA LEU A 66 -16.55 -16.97 4.83
C LEU A 66 -15.28 -16.18 5.15
N GLN A 67 -15.34 -15.29 6.14
CA GLN A 67 -14.19 -14.53 6.60
C GLN A 67 -13.10 -15.45 7.16
N LEU A 68 -13.47 -16.45 7.97
CA LEU A 68 -12.51 -17.42 8.50
C LEU A 68 -11.76 -18.16 7.39
N ASP A 69 -12.49 -18.67 6.39
CA ASP A 69 -11.88 -19.38 5.27
C ASP A 69 -11.01 -18.44 4.41
N LEU A 70 -11.40 -17.16 4.28
CA LEU A 70 -10.62 -16.14 3.59
C LEU A 70 -9.32 -15.82 4.35
N ASP A 71 -9.37 -15.71 5.68
CA ASP A 71 -8.21 -15.44 6.52
C ASP A 71 -7.17 -16.57 6.41
N ILE A 72 -7.63 -17.83 6.42
CA ILE A 72 -6.77 -19.00 6.19
C ILE A 72 -6.13 -18.93 4.80
N TRP A 73 -6.90 -18.57 3.77
CA TRP A 73 -6.37 -18.43 2.41
C TRP A 73 -5.36 -17.28 2.30
N LEU A 74 -5.59 -16.16 3.00
CA LEU A 74 -4.67 -15.02 3.04
C LEU A 74 -3.36 -15.36 3.74
N GLU A 75 -3.41 -16.13 4.82
CA GLU A 75 -2.22 -16.62 5.51
C GLU A 75 -1.36 -17.47 4.57
N TYR A 76 -1.97 -18.44 3.88
CA TYR A 76 -1.30 -19.21 2.84
C TYR A 76 -0.74 -18.33 1.72
N PHE A 77 -1.53 -17.40 1.20
CA PHE A 77 -1.12 -16.52 0.10
C PHE A 77 0.09 -15.66 0.47
N ASN A 78 0.11 -15.10 1.68
CA ASN A 78 1.16 -14.19 2.12
C ASN A 78 2.43 -14.91 2.57
N ASN A 79 2.30 -16.06 3.24
CA ASN A 79 3.41 -16.69 3.94
C ASN A 79 3.94 -17.98 3.28
N GLU A 80 3.13 -18.65 2.46
CA GLU A 80 3.49 -19.95 1.87
C GLU A 80 3.56 -19.94 0.34
N ARG A 81 2.72 -19.16 -0.34
CA ARG A 81 2.61 -19.19 -1.81
C ARG A 81 3.80 -18.48 -2.49
N PRO A 82 4.74 -19.19 -3.13
CA PRO A 82 5.86 -18.56 -3.82
C PRO A 82 5.39 -17.82 -5.08
N HIS A 83 6.00 -16.68 -5.39
CA HIS A 83 5.68 -15.90 -6.58
C HIS A 83 6.87 -15.85 -7.53
N SER A 84 6.70 -16.34 -8.76
CA SER A 84 7.76 -16.38 -9.79
C SER A 84 7.84 -15.09 -10.63
N GLY A 85 7.26 -13.99 -10.15
CA GLY A 85 7.37 -12.69 -10.82
C GLY A 85 8.83 -12.25 -10.96
N LYS A 86 9.13 -11.45 -11.98
CA LYS A 86 10.50 -11.00 -12.35
C LYS A 86 11.34 -10.49 -11.17
N TYR A 87 10.70 -9.91 -10.15
CA TYR A 87 11.34 -9.32 -8.97
C TYR A 87 11.00 -10.04 -7.65
N CYS A 88 10.21 -11.11 -7.71
CA CYS A 88 9.83 -11.90 -6.53
C CYS A 88 10.79 -13.08 -6.32
N TYR A 89 11.46 -13.58 -7.37
CA TYR A 89 12.48 -14.64 -7.28
C TYR A 89 12.03 -15.91 -6.52
N GLY A 90 10.74 -16.26 -6.62
CA GLY A 90 10.18 -17.42 -5.91
C GLY A 90 9.90 -17.17 -4.42
N LYS A 91 10.12 -15.96 -3.92
CA LYS A 91 9.77 -15.56 -2.56
C LYS A 91 8.26 -15.42 -2.38
N THR A 92 7.81 -15.54 -1.14
CA THR A 92 6.43 -15.23 -0.76
C THR A 92 6.22 -13.71 -0.67
N PRO A 93 4.97 -13.22 -0.73
CA PRO A 93 4.69 -11.80 -0.51
C PRO A 93 5.27 -11.27 0.80
N MET A 94 5.14 -12.00 1.90
CA MET A 94 5.67 -11.58 3.20
C MET A 94 7.21 -11.51 3.21
N GLN A 95 7.89 -12.50 2.62
CA GLN A 95 9.35 -12.44 2.48
C GLN A 95 9.79 -11.22 1.68
N THR A 96 9.12 -10.96 0.55
CA THR A 96 9.39 -9.78 -0.28
C THR A 96 9.20 -8.48 0.51
N PHE A 97 8.12 -8.39 1.29
CA PHE A 97 7.85 -7.24 2.15
C PHE A 97 8.96 -7.02 3.18
N GLN A 98 9.34 -8.06 3.93
CA GLN A 98 10.40 -7.98 4.93
C GLN A 98 11.76 -7.59 4.32
N ASP A 99 12.13 -8.19 3.20
CA ASP A 99 13.39 -7.88 2.51
C ASP A 99 13.42 -6.43 2.01
N SER A 100 12.27 -5.89 1.60
CA SER A 100 12.15 -4.51 1.13
C SER A 100 12.18 -3.46 2.24
N LYS A 101 12.01 -3.87 3.51
CA LYS A 101 11.95 -2.94 4.65
C LYS A 101 13.19 -2.05 4.74
N LYS A 102 14.37 -2.64 4.53
CA LYS A 102 15.63 -1.89 4.52
C LYS A 102 15.65 -0.82 3.44
N LEU A 103 15.20 -1.16 2.23
CA LEU A 103 15.14 -0.23 1.10
C LEU A 103 14.19 0.94 1.37
N ALA A 104 13.07 0.68 2.05
CA ALA A 104 12.13 1.73 2.45
C ALA A 104 12.74 2.69 3.48
N VAL A 105 13.45 2.17 4.49
CA VAL A 105 14.14 2.98 5.51
C VAL A 105 15.26 3.82 4.89
N GLU A 106 16.08 3.23 4.03
CA GLU A 106 17.16 3.93 3.33
C GLU A 106 16.61 5.10 2.51
N LYS A 107 15.56 4.85 1.72
CA LYS A 107 14.88 5.89 0.94
C LYS A 107 14.31 7.01 1.82
N ASN A 108 13.71 6.66 2.96
CA ASN A 108 13.15 7.66 3.88
C ASN A 108 14.25 8.54 4.51
N ASN A 109 15.38 7.94 4.89
CA ASN A 109 16.51 8.68 5.43
C ASN A 109 17.15 9.60 4.38
N GLU A 110 17.24 9.16 3.12
CA GLU A 110 17.70 10.00 2.01
C GLU A 110 16.78 11.21 1.81
N ILE A 111 15.46 11.01 1.84
CA ILE A 111 14.48 12.11 1.75
C ILE A 111 14.69 13.12 2.89
N LEU A 112 14.80 12.64 4.14
CA LEU A 112 15.06 13.51 5.29
C LEU A 112 16.37 14.30 5.14
N TYR A 113 17.45 13.64 4.72
CA TYR A 113 18.74 14.31 4.51
C TYR A 113 18.65 15.43 3.46
N LEU A 114 17.93 15.18 2.36
CA LEU A 114 17.72 16.17 1.30
C LEU A 114 16.89 17.36 1.80
N GLU A 115 15.84 17.12 2.57
CA GLU A 115 15.00 18.17 3.18
C GLU A 115 15.81 19.06 4.14
N TYR A 116 16.56 18.46 5.07
CA TYR A 116 17.45 19.20 5.99
C TYR A 116 18.50 20.03 5.23
N SER A 117 19.04 19.48 4.14
CA SER A 117 20.04 20.16 3.32
C SER A 117 19.45 21.34 2.55
N SER A 118 18.23 21.21 2.01
CA SER A 118 17.54 22.32 1.34
C SER A 118 17.15 23.44 2.31
N ASP A 119 16.71 23.11 3.52
CA ASP A 119 16.34 24.13 4.52
C ASP A 119 17.58 24.93 4.99
N SER A 120 18.71 24.24 5.14
CA SER A 120 19.98 24.87 5.50
C SER A 120 20.48 25.85 4.43
N GLN A 121 20.29 25.55 3.14
CA GLN A 121 20.66 26.45 2.04
C GLN A 121 19.72 27.68 1.96
N ASN A 122 18.42 27.51 2.18
CA ASN A 122 17.45 28.61 2.21
C ASN A 122 17.69 29.60 3.37
N LEU A 123 18.23 29.13 4.50
CA LEU A 123 18.66 29.96 5.62
C LEU A 123 19.91 30.80 5.28
N THR A 124 20.88 30.22 4.56
CA THR A 124 22.08 30.95 4.14
C THR A 124 21.79 31.97 3.03
N ASP A 125 20.88 31.68 2.10
CA ASP A 125 20.54 32.58 1.00
C ASP A 125 19.76 33.83 1.46
N ASN A 126 18.90 33.70 2.48
CA ASN A 126 18.19 34.84 3.09
C ASN A 126 19.10 35.77 3.93
N GLN A 127 20.26 35.29 4.38
CA GLN A 127 21.25 36.12 5.08
C GLN A 127 22.12 36.93 4.09
N VAL A 128 22.31 36.44 2.86
CA VAL A 128 23.10 37.14 1.83
C VAL A 128 22.29 38.24 1.13
N GLN A 129 20.96 38.17 1.10
CA GLN A 129 20.11 39.23 0.52
C GLN A 129 19.85 40.44 1.45
N ASN A 130 20.27 40.39 2.71
CA ASN A 130 20.09 41.48 3.69
C ASN A 130 21.40 42.21 4.06
N LEU A 131 22.44 42.11 3.21
CA LEU A 131 23.70 42.89 3.27
C LEU A 131 23.89 43.66 1.97
#